data_AF-A0A816DR13-F1
#
_entry.id   AF-A0A816DR13-F1
#
_cell.length_a   1.000
_cell.length_b   1.000
_cell.length_c   1.000
_cell.angle_alpha   90.00
_cell.angle_beta   90.00
_cell.angle_gamma   90.00
#
_symmetry.space_group_name_H-M   'P 1'
#
loop_
_entity.id
_entity.type
_entity.pdbx_description
1 polymer ?
#
loop_
_entity_poly.entity_id
_entity_poly.type
_entity_poly.pdbx_seq_one_letter_code
_entity_poly.pdbx_strand_id
1 'polypeptide(L)'
;MRKTKAYEDLGITNPLESLVERTNNFLLVLWVNKHISQSQYEKLKVNKDEAELAHLYFLPKAHKQGTLLRPMVSGLKSPTIAISKWLDGLLRPLFNRLASDITIANGAQLIKQVEKWSAKYLTPATSFITMDVTDLCTMIPQEGGITAIKILIETSGLKQIDGVKKEIILALARFVMTNNYFYLNGSYYKQIKGVVAIPNLGCQDTDWTNGVVVNSVALVKRGLLIYNDGTSSDGFNPIQGVRNNLNTTIPAYFLSYNLGMQLVNGVDNASVIMGINVSDANGIGNICADTQTGDETKTIVVGAHSDGVPAGSGINDNGSGTVGILLLALNLARLFQTSSLQYSTYQYRIRFCWWGAEELGLIGARYHVEQALLPSTNIVGERLQDYLVNLNYDMLAGPNYCFGIHDSSTVPLTTPETALNGTRRITDLFRQWFNKQKLPWSNSSLGGGSDYVPFLAAGIAVGEVNTGAGGIKSANERDQYATVLGTGNGGIANAAYDPCYHQQCDRIRNINPFAYEKVVKSAAHAIEYLGRLNDLEKWLYPQGQPKNFELVNRYQLYNIHNDLDLNWA
;
A
#
# COMPACT_ATOMS: atom_id res chain seq x y z
N MET A 1 -33.19 -6.93 -7.30
CA MET A 1 -34.19 -6.39 -6.35
C MET A 1 -35.56 -7.08 -6.43
N ARG A 2 -36.23 -7.15 -7.60
CA ARG A 2 -37.54 -7.85 -7.74
C ARG A 2 -37.53 -9.34 -7.36
N LYS A 3 -36.45 -10.06 -7.70
CA LYS A 3 -36.28 -11.49 -7.39
C LYS A 3 -36.25 -11.79 -5.88
N THR A 4 -35.53 -10.97 -5.11
CA THR A 4 -35.29 -11.23 -3.69
C THR A 4 -36.36 -10.64 -2.79
N LYS A 5 -37.10 -9.61 -3.24
CA LYS A 5 -38.00 -8.79 -2.40
C LYS A 5 -37.30 -8.25 -1.15
N ALA A 6 -35.99 -8.01 -1.24
CA ALA A 6 -35.14 -7.63 -0.11
C ALA A 6 -35.18 -6.16 0.26
N TYR A 7 -35.82 -5.35 -0.58
CA TYR A 7 -35.81 -3.90 -0.52
C TYR A 7 -37.25 -3.38 -0.69
N GLU A 8 -37.59 -2.40 0.13
CA GLU A 8 -38.81 -1.61 0.04
C GLU A 8 -38.48 -0.31 -0.72
N ASP A 9 -39.28 0.02 -1.72
CA ASP A 9 -39.14 1.25 -2.51
C ASP A 9 -39.84 2.40 -1.78
N LEU A 10 -39.10 3.48 -1.51
CA LEU A 10 -39.56 4.65 -0.78
C LEU A 10 -39.91 5.83 -1.70
N GLY A 11 -39.71 5.69 -3.01
CA GLY A 11 -39.89 6.78 -3.97
C GLY A 11 -38.76 7.82 -3.91
N ILE A 12 -39.10 9.09 -4.18
CA ILE A 12 -38.12 10.15 -4.45
C ILE A 12 -37.66 10.95 -3.22
N THR A 13 -38.22 10.67 -2.03
CA THR A 13 -37.88 11.41 -0.82
C THR A 13 -36.56 10.93 -0.23
N ASN A 14 -35.56 11.81 -0.16
CA ASN A 14 -34.24 11.47 0.38
C ASN A 14 -34.31 11.22 1.91
N PRO A 15 -34.00 10.00 2.40
CA PRO A 15 -34.08 9.69 3.82
C PRO A 15 -32.84 10.14 4.62
N LEU A 16 -31.77 10.63 3.98
CA LEU A 16 -30.47 10.87 4.60
C LEU A 16 -30.54 11.75 5.84
N GLU A 17 -31.18 12.92 5.74
CA GLU A 17 -31.27 13.86 6.87
C GLU A 17 -32.00 13.24 8.06
N SER A 18 -33.15 12.61 7.80
CA SER A 18 -33.91 11.90 8.84
C SER A 18 -33.12 10.74 9.45
N LEU A 19 -32.24 10.09 8.68
CA LEU A 19 -31.42 8.98 9.14
C LEU A 19 -30.27 9.47 10.03
N VAL A 20 -29.61 10.57 9.67
CA VAL A 20 -28.58 11.22 10.49
C VAL A 20 -29.19 11.65 11.83
N GLU A 21 -30.35 12.31 11.80
CA GLU A 21 -31.05 12.76 13.01
C GLU A 21 -31.44 11.58 13.91
N ARG A 22 -32.08 10.54 13.36
CA ARG A 22 -32.45 9.35 14.12
C ARG A 22 -31.23 8.64 14.72
N THR A 23 -30.12 8.57 14.00
CA THR A 23 -28.89 7.92 14.48
C THR A 23 -28.26 8.70 15.64
N ASN A 24 -28.14 10.02 15.50
CA ASN A 24 -27.62 10.87 16.56
C ASN A 24 -28.53 10.88 17.80
N ASN A 25 -29.85 10.90 17.62
CA ASN A 25 -30.81 10.80 18.72
C ASN A 25 -30.71 9.45 19.45
N PHE A 26 -30.56 8.34 18.71
CA PHE A 26 -30.38 7.01 19.30
C PHE A 26 -29.11 6.95 20.15
N LEU A 27 -27.99 7.45 19.64
CA LEU A 27 -26.72 7.50 20.38
C LEU A 27 -26.79 8.43 21.61
N LEU A 28 -27.48 9.56 21.48
CA LEU A 28 -27.69 10.50 22.59
C LEU A 28 -28.46 9.83 23.73
N VAL A 29 -29.52 9.08 23.44
CA VAL A 29 -30.30 8.32 24.44
C VAL A 29 -29.42 7.28 25.14
N LEU A 30 -28.56 6.57 24.41
CA LEU A 30 -27.64 5.59 25.02
C LEU A 30 -26.64 6.27 25.96
N TRP A 31 -26.11 7.44 25.58
CA TRP A 31 -25.15 8.18 26.39
C TRP A 31 -25.79 8.78 27.65
N VAL A 32 -26.94 9.46 27.53
CA VAL A 32 -27.66 10.08 28.67
C VAL A 32 -28.06 9.02 29.70
N ASN A 33 -28.47 7.82 29.25
CA ASN A 33 -28.80 6.70 30.13
C ASN A 33 -27.57 5.90 30.61
N LYS A 34 -26.35 6.39 30.35
CA LYS A 34 -25.07 5.80 30.77
C LYS A 34 -24.87 4.35 30.27
N HIS A 35 -25.42 4.03 29.10
CA HIS A 35 -25.18 2.75 28.43
C HIS A 35 -23.89 2.76 27.60
N ILE A 36 -23.40 3.94 27.23
CA ILE A 36 -22.10 4.16 26.58
C ILE A 36 -21.39 5.35 27.24
N SER A 37 -20.06 5.37 27.18
CA SER A 37 -19.24 6.47 27.69
C SER A 37 -19.29 7.71 26.78
N GLN A 38 -18.84 8.86 27.29
CA GLN A 38 -18.71 10.07 26.47
C GLN A 38 -17.76 9.86 25.28
N SER A 39 -16.60 9.22 25.50
CA SER A 39 -15.65 8.93 24.43
C SER A 39 -16.25 8.01 23.36
N GLN A 40 -17.06 7.03 23.76
CA GLN A 40 -17.79 6.17 22.82
C GLN A 40 -18.83 6.98 22.03
N TYR A 41 -19.60 7.84 22.70
CA TYR A 41 -20.57 8.71 22.04
C TYR A 41 -19.91 9.63 21.00
N GLU A 42 -18.82 10.30 21.35
CA GLU A 42 -18.09 11.19 20.45
C GLU A 42 -17.55 10.46 19.20
N LYS A 43 -17.05 9.22 19.37
CA LYS A 43 -16.58 8.39 18.24
C LYS A 43 -17.71 7.86 17.35
N LEU A 44 -18.92 7.70 17.90
CA LEU A 44 -20.04 7.10 17.18
C LEU A 44 -20.96 8.14 16.53
N LYS A 45 -20.98 9.37 17.05
CA LYS A 45 -21.83 10.45 16.55
C LYS A 45 -21.55 10.73 15.08
N VAL A 46 -22.61 10.96 14.32
CA VAL A 46 -22.55 11.19 12.87
C VAL A 46 -22.29 12.67 12.60
N ASN A 47 -21.26 12.96 11.80
CA ASN A 47 -21.07 14.26 11.17
C ASN A 47 -22.01 14.37 9.94
N LYS A 48 -22.89 15.37 9.93
CA LYS A 48 -23.88 15.56 8.85
C LYS A 48 -23.19 15.87 7.51
N ASP A 49 -22.04 16.54 7.54
CA ASP A 49 -21.35 17.02 6.34
C ASP A 49 -20.54 15.91 5.64
N GLU A 50 -20.29 14.79 6.33
CA GLU A 50 -19.53 13.64 5.82
C GLU A 50 -20.40 12.41 5.53
N ALA A 51 -21.68 12.45 5.93
CA ALA A 51 -22.59 11.32 5.84
C ALA A 51 -23.27 11.23 4.47
N GLU A 52 -23.28 10.02 3.89
CA GLU A 52 -23.96 9.71 2.63
C GLU A 52 -24.82 8.45 2.79
N LEU A 53 -25.77 8.21 1.88
CA LEU A 53 -26.49 6.94 1.87
C LEU A 53 -25.59 5.80 1.40
N ALA A 54 -25.99 4.56 1.69
CA ALA A 54 -25.28 3.42 1.16
C ALA A 54 -25.39 3.37 -0.37
N HIS A 55 -24.39 2.80 -1.05
CA HIS A 55 -24.36 2.68 -2.51
C HIS A 55 -24.53 1.21 -2.94
N LEU A 56 -25.44 0.95 -3.88
CA LEU A 56 -25.59 -0.37 -4.47
C LEU A 56 -24.63 -0.52 -5.66
N TYR A 57 -23.74 -1.49 -5.61
CA TYR A 57 -22.90 -1.91 -6.72
C TYR A 57 -23.02 -3.43 -6.94
N PHE A 58 -22.41 -3.94 -8.00
CA PHE A 58 -22.51 -5.34 -8.38
C PHE A 58 -21.12 -5.97 -8.55
N LEU A 59 -20.94 -7.19 -8.01
CA LEU A 59 -19.75 -8.01 -8.21
C LEU A 59 -20.04 -9.17 -9.18
N PRO A 60 -19.22 -9.44 -10.20
CA PRO A 60 -19.46 -10.56 -11.12
C PRO A 60 -19.30 -11.92 -10.43
N LYS A 61 -20.22 -12.87 -10.66
CA LYS A 61 -20.06 -14.29 -10.28
C LYS A 61 -19.49 -15.08 -11.48
N ALA A 62 -18.22 -14.87 -11.79
CA ALA A 62 -17.54 -15.41 -12.98
C ALA A 62 -17.60 -16.95 -13.13
N HIS A 63 -17.83 -17.68 -12.03
CA HIS A 63 -17.96 -19.14 -12.00
C HIS A 63 -19.38 -19.67 -12.29
N LYS A 64 -20.38 -18.80 -12.53
CA LYS A 64 -21.76 -19.21 -12.87
C LYS A 64 -22.08 -18.84 -14.32
N GLN A 65 -22.64 -19.79 -15.08
CA GLN A 65 -23.08 -19.55 -16.47
C GLN A 65 -24.05 -18.36 -16.55
N GLY A 66 -23.88 -17.52 -17.58
CA GLY A 66 -24.76 -16.36 -17.86
C GLY A 66 -24.40 -15.06 -17.12
N THR A 67 -23.17 -14.93 -16.61
CA THR A 67 -22.63 -13.71 -15.98
C THR A 67 -23.56 -13.13 -14.91
N LEU A 68 -23.82 -13.90 -13.85
CA LEU A 68 -24.69 -13.48 -12.76
C LEU A 68 -23.99 -12.44 -11.86
N LEU A 69 -24.59 -11.26 -11.71
CA LEU A 69 -24.10 -10.22 -10.79
C LEU A 69 -24.53 -10.49 -9.33
N ARG A 70 -23.65 -10.24 -8.37
CA ARG A 70 -23.91 -10.22 -6.92
C ARG A 70 -24.13 -8.77 -6.49
N PRO A 71 -25.35 -8.38 -6.08
CA PRO A 71 -25.60 -7.04 -5.55
C PRO A 71 -24.92 -6.86 -4.18
N MET A 72 -24.29 -5.70 -3.99
CA MET A 72 -23.58 -5.29 -2.79
C MET A 72 -24.04 -3.89 -2.39
N VAL A 73 -24.49 -3.72 -1.15
CA VAL A 73 -24.84 -2.42 -0.59
C VAL A 73 -23.68 -1.97 0.29
N SER A 74 -22.90 -0.97 -0.14
CA SER A 74 -21.77 -0.41 0.61
C SER A 74 -22.23 0.70 1.54
N GLY A 75 -22.02 0.53 2.85
CA GLY A 75 -22.38 1.52 3.87
C GLY A 75 -21.22 2.39 4.36
N LEU A 76 -20.13 2.57 3.61
CA LEU A 76 -18.88 3.17 4.12
C LEU A 76 -19.01 4.59 4.70
N LYS A 77 -19.95 5.39 4.17
CA LYS A 77 -20.31 6.72 4.67
C LYS A 77 -21.72 6.78 5.28
N SER A 78 -22.36 5.62 5.46
CA SER A 78 -23.71 5.54 6.02
C SER A 78 -23.72 6.05 7.45
N PRO A 79 -24.77 6.77 7.90
CA PRO A 79 -24.90 7.17 9.29
C PRO A 79 -24.72 6.03 10.31
N THR A 80 -24.98 4.77 9.94
CA THR A 80 -24.82 3.60 10.82
C THR A 80 -23.40 2.99 10.84
N ILE A 81 -22.44 3.50 10.05
CA ILE A 81 -21.13 2.85 9.86
C ILE A 81 -20.30 2.74 11.13
N ALA A 82 -20.24 3.82 11.93
CA ALA A 82 -19.45 3.84 13.15
C ALA A 82 -19.99 2.80 14.16
N ILE A 83 -21.32 2.71 14.26
CA ILE A 83 -22.00 1.69 15.08
C ILE A 83 -21.67 0.28 14.55
N SER A 84 -21.73 0.08 13.23
CA SER A 84 -21.44 -1.22 12.61
C SER A 84 -19.99 -1.66 12.84
N LYS A 85 -19.01 -0.76 12.68
CA LYS A 85 -17.58 -1.05 12.93
C LYS A 85 -17.33 -1.38 14.40
N TRP A 86 -17.96 -0.64 15.31
CA TRP A 86 -17.83 -0.89 16.73
C TRP A 86 -18.44 -2.24 17.14
N LEU A 87 -19.65 -2.56 16.64
CA LEU A 87 -20.26 -3.87 16.82
C LEU A 87 -19.38 -5.01 16.31
N ASP A 88 -18.72 -4.82 15.16
CA ASP A 88 -17.78 -5.81 14.64
C ASP A 88 -16.63 -6.04 15.62
N GLY A 89 -16.02 -4.96 16.14
CA GLY A 89 -14.97 -5.05 17.15
C GLY A 89 -15.40 -5.79 18.42
N LEU A 90 -16.65 -5.57 18.88
CA LEU A 90 -17.20 -6.25 20.05
C LEU A 90 -17.44 -7.75 19.79
N LEU A 91 -17.98 -8.11 18.62
CA LEU A 91 -18.43 -9.47 18.32
C LEU A 91 -17.33 -10.35 17.71
N ARG A 92 -16.32 -9.77 17.04
CA ARG A 92 -15.25 -10.48 16.32
C ARG A 92 -14.47 -11.46 17.20
N PRO A 93 -14.06 -11.13 18.44
CA PRO A 93 -13.34 -12.10 19.28
C PRO A 93 -14.18 -13.32 19.65
N LEU A 94 -15.48 -13.14 19.88
CA LEU A 94 -16.41 -14.25 20.16
C LEU A 94 -16.64 -15.11 18.93
N PHE A 95 -16.84 -14.47 17.77
CA PHE A 95 -16.97 -15.16 16.51
C PHE A 95 -15.73 -16.00 16.19
N ASN A 96 -14.52 -15.42 16.31
CA ASN A 96 -13.27 -16.12 16.02
C ASN A 96 -13.09 -17.35 16.92
N ARG A 97 -13.42 -17.23 18.21
CA ARG A 97 -13.40 -18.35 19.14
C ARG A 97 -14.35 -19.46 18.68
N LEU A 98 -15.62 -19.12 18.42
CA LEU A 98 -16.60 -20.11 17.95
C LEU A 98 -16.20 -20.74 16.61
N ALA A 99 -15.74 -19.92 15.67
CA ALA A 99 -15.38 -20.32 14.32
C ALA A 99 -14.17 -21.27 14.28
N SER A 100 -13.23 -21.13 15.22
CA SER A 100 -12.02 -21.96 15.27
C SER A 100 -12.30 -23.46 15.41
N ASP A 101 -13.44 -23.82 16.03
CA ASP A 101 -13.83 -25.22 16.26
C ASP A 101 -14.76 -25.79 15.17
N ILE A 102 -15.43 -24.94 14.40
CA ILE A 102 -16.50 -25.35 13.46
C ILE A 102 -16.19 -25.00 11.99
N THR A 103 -15.21 -24.15 11.73
CA THR A 103 -14.87 -23.68 10.38
C THR A 103 -13.61 -24.38 9.88
N ILE A 104 -13.69 -24.92 8.67
CA ILE A 104 -12.55 -25.49 7.97
C ILE A 104 -12.10 -24.46 6.92
N ALA A 105 -10.87 -23.95 7.03
CA ALA A 105 -10.40 -22.83 6.21
C ALA A 105 -9.91 -23.25 4.82
N ASN A 106 -9.51 -24.51 4.63
CA ASN A 106 -9.01 -25.02 3.35
C ASN A 106 -9.14 -26.55 3.21
N GLY A 107 -8.88 -27.04 1.99
CA GLY A 107 -8.97 -28.47 1.66
C GLY A 107 -8.00 -29.36 2.45
N ALA A 108 -6.80 -28.88 2.79
CA ALA A 108 -5.86 -29.66 3.58
C ALA A 108 -6.34 -29.85 5.03
N GLN A 109 -6.96 -28.82 5.62
CA GLN A 109 -7.63 -28.94 6.91
C GLN A 109 -8.85 -29.85 6.83
N LEU A 110 -9.62 -29.81 5.74
CA LEU A 110 -10.76 -30.71 5.52
C LEU A 110 -10.32 -32.16 5.52
N ILE A 111 -9.28 -32.50 4.75
CA ILE A 111 -8.75 -33.86 4.66
C ILE A 111 -8.33 -34.35 6.05
N LYS A 112 -7.52 -33.56 6.78
CA LYS A 112 -7.08 -33.92 8.14
C LYS A 112 -8.24 -34.13 9.12
N GLN A 113 -9.30 -33.33 9.02
CA GLN A 113 -10.48 -33.49 9.89
C GLN A 113 -11.32 -34.70 9.48
N VAL A 114 -11.49 -34.95 8.19
CA VAL A 114 -12.19 -36.14 7.68
C VAL A 114 -11.43 -37.42 8.04
N GLU A 115 -10.09 -37.42 8.01
CA GLU A 115 -9.26 -38.55 8.49
C GLU A 115 -9.43 -38.80 9.99
N LYS A 116 -9.52 -37.75 10.80
CA LYS A 116 -9.81 -37.89 12.24
C LYS A 116 -11.23 -38.40 12.48
N TRP A 117 -12.21 -37.93 11.70
CA TRP A 117 -13.59 -38.40 11.81
C TRP A 117 -13.76 -39.81 11.26
N SER A 118 -13.00 -40.22 10.25
CA SER A 118 -13.11 -41.56 9.67
C SER A 118 -12.75 -42.65 10.66
N ALA A 119 -11.81 -42.36 11.56
CA ALA A 119 -11.41 -43.28 12.62
C ALA A 119 -12.49 -43.54 13.68
N LYS A 120 -13.50 -42.67 13.82
CA LYS A 120 -14.46 -42.72 14.95
C LYS A 120 -15.95 -42.62 14.57
N TYR A 121 -16.27 -41.94 13.48
CA TYR A 121 -17.64 -41.52 13.16
C TYR A 121 -18.08 -41.88 11.73
N LEU A 122 -17.15 -42.11 10.79
CA LEU A 122 -17.51 -42.47 9.41
C LEU A 122 -17.53 -44.00 9.23
N THR A 123 -18.55 -44.47 8.53
CA THR A 123 -18.70 -45.86 8.10
C THR A 123 -18.85 -45.89 6.57
N PRO A 124 -18.74 -47.06 5.92
CA PRO A 124 -19.04 -47.17 4.49
C PRO A 124 -20.45 -46.71 4.09
N ALA A 125 -21.39 -46.59 5.05
CA ALA A 125 -22.74 -46.07 4.83
C ALA A 125 -22.87 -44.54 5.06
N THR A 126 -21.79 -43.85 5.40
CA THR A 126 -21.84 -42.41 5.69
C THR A 126 -21.92 -41.57 4.42
N SER A 127 -22.98 -40.79 4.29
CA SER A 127 -23.17 -39.85 3.18
C SER A 127 -22.61 -38.47 3.51
N PHE A 128 -21.86 -37.90 2.57
CA PHE A 128 -21.50 -36.48 2.61
C PHE A 128 -22.58 -35.64 1.93
N ILE A 129 -23.10 -34.65 2.65
CA ILE A 129 -24.09 -33.71 2.12
C ILE A 129 -23.41 -32.35 2.02
N THR A 130 -23.41 -31.78 0.81
CA THR A 130 -22.95 -30.41 0.57
C THR A 130 -24.13 -29.49 0.34
N MET A 131 -24.13 -28.32 0.97
CA MET A 131 -25.12 -27.27 0.73
C MET A 131 -24.37 -26.00 0.28
N ASP A 132 -24.80 -25.42 -0.84
CA ASP A 132 -24.28 -24.14 -1.32
C ASP A 132 -25.23 -23.00 -0.93
N VAL A 133 -24.67 -21.84 -0.58
CA VAL A 133 -25.47 -20.65 -0.28
C VAL A 133 -25.57 -19.78 -1.52
N THR A 134 -26.78 -19.68 -2.09
CA THR A 134 -26.98 -18.98 -3.37
C THR A 134 -26.97 -17.45 -3.25
N ASP A 135 -27.57 -16.92 -2.18
CA ASP A 135 -27.91 -15.48 -2.02
C ASP A 135 -27.71 -14.95 -0.59
N LEU A 136 -26.60 -15.35 0.07
CA LEU A 136 -26.30 -15.06 1.48
C LEU A 136 -26.55 -13.59 1.87
N CYS A 137 -25.97 -12.63 1.15
CA CYS A 137 -26.03 -11.22 1.55
C CYS A 137 -27.40 -10.57 1.38
N THR A 138 -28.27 -11.06 0.48
CA THR A 138 -29.55 -10.40 0.18
C THR A 138 -30.76 -11.01 0.89
N MET A 139 -30.58 -12.20 1.50
CA MET A 139 -31.71 -12.98 2.00
C MET A 139 -31.65 -13.29 3.49
N ILE A 140 -30.60 -12.91 4.22
CA ILE A 140 -30.54 -13.08 5.68
C ILE A 140 -31.69 -12.30 6.34
N PRO A 141 -32.60 -12.96 7.07
CA PRO A 141 -33.64 -12.27 7.82
C PRO A 141 -33.01 -11.42 8.93
N GLN A 142 -33.44 -10.16 9.07
CA GLN A 142 -32.90 -9.24 10.09
C GLN A 142 -33.08 -9.82 11.51
N GLU A 143 -34.28 -10.31 11.86
CA GLU A 143 -34.50 -11.00 13.15
C GLU A 143 -33.66 -12.27 13.31
N GLY A 144 -33.40 -12.99 12.21
CA GLY A 144 -32.52 -14.15 12.23
C GLY A 144 -31.08 -13.75 12.58
N GLY A 145 -30.60 -12.63 12.01
CA GLY A 145 -29.29 -12.05 12.34
C GLY A 145 -29.19 -11.61 13.80
N ILE A 146 -30.21 -10.92 14.33
CA ILE A 146 -30.25 -10.54 15.76
C ILE A 146 -30.31 -11.78 16.66
N THR A 147 -31.08 -12.79 16.29
CA THR A 147 -31.15 -14.06 17.02
C THR A 147 -29.79 -14.78 17.01
N ALA A 148 -29.07 -14.80 15.89
CA ALA A 148 -27.74 -15.39 15.81
C ALA A 148 -26.73 -14.66 16.72
N ILE A 149 -26.76 -13.32 16.74
CA ILE A 149 -25.93 -12.52 17.66
C ILE A 149 -26.29 -12.84 19.11
N LYS A 150 -27.58 -12.95 19.43
CA LYS A 150 -28.04 -13.33 20.77
C LYS A 150 -27.49 -14.70 21.17
N ILE A 151 -27.62 -15.71 20.31
CA ILE A 151 -27.09 -17.06 20.56
C ILE A 151 -25.57 -17.03 20.75
N LEU A 152 -24.84 -16.27 19.92
CA LEU A 152 -23.38 -16.12 20.05
C LEU A 152 -22.99 -15.58 21.43
N ILE A 153 -23.66 -14.52 21.89
CA ILE A 153 -23.40 -13.90 23.20
C ILE A 153 -23.80 -14.87 24.32
N GLU A 154 -24.97 -15.50 24.24
CA GLU A 154 -25.45 -16.43 25.27
C GLU A 154 -24.57 -17.68 25.40
N THR A 155 -24.08 -18.22 24.28
CA THR A 155 -23.16 -19.36 24.25
C THR A 155 -21.80 -19.01 24.86
N SER A 156 -21.39 -17.74 24.79
CA SER A 156 -20.16 -17.27 25.44
C SER A 156 -20.27 -17.14 26.97
N GLY A 157 -21.48 -17.19 27.54
CA GLY A 157 -21.73 -16.97 28.96
C GLY A 157 -21.57 -15.52 29.44
N LEU A 158 -21.30 -14.57 28.54
CA LEU A 158 -21.07 -13.18 28.88
C LEU A 158 -22.37 -12.39 29.06
N LYS A 159 -22.45 -11.59 30.13
CA LYS A 159 -23.54 -10.63 30.35
C LYS A 159 -23.29 -9.26 29.69
N GLN A 160 -22.01 -8.96 29.43
CA GLN A 160 -21.55 -7.73 28.79
C GLN A 160 -20.25 -8.00 28.02
N ILE A 161 -19.98 -7.18 26.99
CA ILE A 161 -18.74 -7.22 26.20
C ILE A 161 -18.17 -5.81 26.23
N ASP A 162 -16.91 -5.68 26.66
CA ASP A 162 -16.22 -4.37 26.77
C ASP A 162 -17.06 -3.30 27.50
N GLY A 163 -17.68 -3.69 28.62
CA GLY A 163 -18.54 -2.82 29.42
C GLY A 163 -19.93 -2.54 28.84
N VAL A 164 -20.26 -3.04 27.64
CA VAL A 164 -21.57 -2.88 27.00
C VAL A 164 -22.47 -4.07 27.29
N LYS A 165 -23.64 -3.84 27.88
CA LYS A 165 -24.62 -4.89 28.21
C LYS A 165 -25.14 -5.57 26.95
N LYS A 166 -25.43 -6.87 27.03
CA LYS A 166 -25.96 -7.65 25.90
C LYS A 166 -27.21 -7.03 25.26
N GLU A 167 -28.11 -6.43 26.05
CA GLU A 167 -29.33 -5.81 25.55
C GLU A 167 -29.02 -4.60 24.66
N ILE A 168 -27.97 -3.86 25.00
CA ILE A 168 -27.51 -2.70 24.24
C ILE A 168 -26.82 -3.14 22.95
N ILE A 169 -26.03 -4.21 22.99
CA ILE A 169 -25.41 -4.80 21.77
C ILE A 169 -26.50 -5.26 20.80
N LEU A 170 -27.55 -5.93 21.29
CA LEU A 170 -28.68 -6.34 20.48
C LEU A 170 -29.48 -5.15 19.94
N ALA A 171 -29.65 -4.09 20.73
CA ALA A 171 -30.29 -2.85 20.29
C ALA A 171 -29.50 -2.14 19.19
N LEU A 172 -28.17 -2.02 19.34
CA LEU A 172 -27.26 -1.47 18.34
C LEU A 172 -27.31 -2.29 17.03
N ALA A 173 -27.22 -3.62 17.13
CA ALA A 173 -27.28 -4.50 15.96
C ALA A 173 -28.63 -4.36 15.23
N ARG A 174 -29.73 -4.31 15.98
CA ARG A 174 -31.08 -4.10 15.43
C ARG A 174 -31.18 -2.74 14.75
N PHE A 175 -30.62 -1.69 15.37
CA PHE A 175 -30.61 -0.34 14.81
C PHE A 175 -29.88 -0.32 13.45
N VAL A 176 -28.67 -0.88 13.38
CA VAL A 176 -27.89 -0.97 12.14
C VAL A 176 -28.66 -1.77 11.08
N MET A 177 -29.20 -2.95 11.41
CA MET A 177 -29.87 -3.80 10.43
C MET A 177 -31.13 -3.17 9.83
N THR A 178 -31.88 -2.39 10.61
CA THR A 178 -33.18 -1.81 10.21
C THR A 178 -33.10 -0.42 9.59
N ASN A 179 -31.93 0.23 9.64
CA ASN A 179 -31.71 1.59 9.16
C ASN A 179 -30.72 1.65 7.97
N ASN A 180 -30.85 0.71 7.02
CA ASN A 180 -30.04 0.68 5.81
C ASN A 180 -30.82 1.20 4.60
N TYR A 181 -30.32 2.29 4.01
CA TYR A 181 -30.97 3.00 2.91
C TYR A 181 -29.95 3.27 1.80
N PHE A 182 -30.39 3.19 0.55
CA PHE A 182 -29.58 3.52 -0.62
C PHE A 182 -30.41 4.16 -1.74
N TYR A 183 -29.73 4.83 -2.66
CA TYR A 183 -30.32 5.39 -3.88
C TYR A 183 -30.00 4.51 -5.08
N LEU A 184 -30.99 4.28 -5.96
CA LEU A 184 -30.78 3.61 -7.23
C LEU A 184 -31.81 4.08 -8.27
N ASN A 185 -31.35 4.49 -9.45
CA ASN A 185 -32.17 4.78 -10.62
C ASN A 185 -33.38 5.70 -10.32
N GLY A 186 -33.16 6.82 -9.63
CA GLY A 186 -34.22 7.80 -9.35
C GLY A 186 -35.07 7.53 -8.11
N SER A 187 -34.89 6.39 -7.42
CA SER A 187 -35.66 6.07 -6.21
C SER A 187 -34.76 5.69 -5.02
N TYR A 188 -35.26 5.95 -3.82
CA TYR A 188 -34.64 5.53 -2.57
C TYR A 188 -35.23 4.21 -2.10
N TYR A 189 -34.39 3.36 -1.51
CA TYR A 189 -34.78 2.04 -1.05
C TYR A 189 -34.36 1.81 0.39
N LYS A 190 -35.22 1.12 1.15
CA LYS A 190 -34.89 0.58 2.47
C LYS A 190 -34.62 -0.92 2.36
N GLN A 191 -33.55 -1.39 2.98
CA GLN A 191 -33.31 -2.82 3.12
C GLN A 191 -34.17 -3.40 4.24
N ILE A 192 -34.99 -4.39 3.89
CA ILE A 192 -35.90 -5.10 4.83
C ILE A 192 -35.44 -6.54 5.12
N LYS A 193 -34.50 -7.06 4.33
CA LYS A 193 -33.75 -8.30 4.58
C LYS A 193 -32.43 -8.31 3.82
N GLY A 194 -31.57 -9.24 4.19
CA GLY A 194 -30.16 -9.22 3.83
C GLY A 194 -29.36 -8.35 4.78
N VAL A 195 -28.04 -8.40 4.60
CA VAL A 195 -27.07 -7.63 5.35
C VAL A 195 -26.33 -6.70 4.41
N VAL A 196 -25.90 -5.56 4.95
CA VAL A 196 -24.93 -4.68 4.29
C VAL A 196 -23.58 -5.39 4.36
N ALA A 197 -23.00 -5.65 3.20
CA ALA A 197 -21.65 -6.21 3.13
C ALA A 197 -20.67 -5.04 3.01
N ILE A 198 -19.74 -4.95 3.95
CA ILE A 198 -18.69 -3.92 3.94
C ILE A 198 -17.33 -4.59 3.77
N PRO A 199 -16.75 -4.57 2.56
CA PRO A 199 -15.34 -4.89 2.37
C PRO A 199 -14.52 -3.69 1.87
N ASN A 200 -13.54 -3.30 2.71
CA ASN A 200 -12.17 -2.79 2.51
C ASN A 200 -11.66 -2.17 1.19
N LEU A 201 -12.48 -1.66 0.28
CA LEU A 201 -12.03 -0.81 -0.85
C LEU A 201 -10.93 -1.42 -1.77
N GLY A 202 -10.60 -2.72 -1.66
CA GLY A 202 -9.57 -3.39 -2.49
C GLY A 202 -8.14 -3.33 -1.95
N CYS A 203 -7.93 -3.05 -0.66
CA CYS A 203 -6.60 -2.79 -0.08
C CYS A 203 -5.91 -4.01 0.57
N GLN A 204 -6.37 -5.25 0.37
CA GLN A 204 -5.73 -6.46 0.92
C GLN A 204 -5.61 -7.59 -0.11
N ASP A 205 -4.58 -8.44 0.02
CA ASP A 205 -4.30 -9.58 -0.87
C ASP A 205 -5.47 -10.58 -0.97
N THR A 206 -6.32 -10.65 0.05
CA THR A 206 -7.53 -11.49 0.05
C THR A 206 -8.63 -11.00 -0.89
N ASP A 207 -8.58 -9.73 -1.32
CA ASP A 207 -9.53 -9.16 -2.25
C ASP A 207 -9.26 -9.68 -3.67
N TRP A 208 -7.99 -9.83 -4.05
CA TRP A 208 -7.56 -10.33 -5.36
C TRP A 208 -7.63 -11.86 -5.48
N THR A 209 -7.59 -12.57 -4.36
CA THR A 209 -7.55 -14.03 -4.32
C THR A 209 -8.93 -14.70 -4.16
N ASN A 210 -10.00 -13.92 -3.91
CA ASN A 210 -11.39 -14.41 -3.82
C ASN A 210 -12.36 -13.85 -4.89
N GLY A 211 -11.85 -13.47 -6.06
CA GLY A 211 -12.66 -13.31 -7.28
C GLY A 211 -12.74 -11.90 -7.88
N VAL A 212 -11.70 -11.08 -7.72
CA VAL A 212 -11.62 -9.71 -8.27
C VAL A 212 -10.77 -9.71 -9.53
N VAL A 213 -11.45 -9.72 -10.69
CA VAL A 213 -10.90 -9.15 -11.92
C VAL A 213 -11.97 -8.20 -12.42
N VAL A 214 -11.76 -6.90 -12.25
CA VAL A 214 -12.60 -5.88 -12.87
C VAL A 214 -11.79 -5.33 -14.05
N ASN A 215 -12.37 -5.45 -15.25
CA ASN A 215 -11.78 -5.24 -16.57
C ASN A 215 -10.71 -6.26 -17.03
N SER A 216 -10.87 -7.57 -16.79
CA SER A 216 -10.15 -8.58 -17.61
C SER A 216 -10.87 -9.91 -17.91
N VAL A 217 -10.39 -10.62 -18.95
CA VAL A 217 -10.82 -11.97 -19.43
C VAL A 217 -9.74 -13.02 -19.14
N ALA A 218 -10.14 -14.15 -18.53
CA ALA A 218 -9.30 -15.33 -18.34
C ALA A 218 -9.74 -16.48 -19.26
N LEU A 219 -8.80 -17.25 -19.84
CA LEU A 219 -9.13 -18.60 -20.33
C LEU A 219 -7.96 -19.58 -20.21
N VAL A 220 -8.24 -20.69 -19.51
CA VAL A 220 -7.24 -21.66 -19.04
C VAL A 220 -7.49 -23.03 -19.69
N LYS A 221 -6.42 -23.61 -20.24
CA LYS A 221 -5.98 -24.93 -19.74
C LYS A 221 -4.56 -24.90 -19.14
N ARG A 222 -3.79 -23.79 -19.24
CA ARG A 222 -2.41 -23.66 -18.72
C ARG A 222 -1.88 -22.26 -18.24
N GLY A 223 -2.68 -21.18 -18.15
CA GLY A 223 -2.19 -19.85 -17.70
C GLY A 223 -3.27 -18.77 -17.50
N LEU A 224 -2.92 -17.62 -16.88
CA LEU A 224 -3.80 -16.46 -16.62
C LEU A 224 -3.40 -15.21 -17.44
N LEU A 225 -4.37 -14.50 -18.01
CA LEU A 225 -4.19 -13.20 -18.68
C LEU A 225 -5.00 -12.11 -17.97
N ILE A 226 -4.38 -10.97 -17.70
CA ILE A 226 -4.99 -9.80 -17.06
C ILE A 226 -4.71 -8.58 -17.95
N TYR A 227 -5.67 -7.67 -18.12
CA TYR A 227 -5.46 -6.41 -18.83
C TYR A 227 -5.93 -5.23 -17.98
N ASN A 228 -5.34 -4.06 -18.23
CA ASN A 228 -5.59 -2.85 -17.44
C ASN A 228 -6.96 -2.22 -17.78
N ASP A 229 -7.45 -1.23 -17.06
CA ASP A 229 -8.85 -0.78 -17.17
C ASP A 229 -9.13 0.25 -18.27
N GLY A 230 -8.07 0.83 -18.88
CA GLY A 230 -8.17 1.86 -19.91
C GLY A 230 -8.73 3.20 -19.44
N THR A 231 -8.78 3.45 -18.12
CA THR A 231 -9.44 4.63 -17.55
C THR A 231 -8.48 5.78 -17.21
N SER A 232 -7.19 5.47 -17.09
CA SER A 232 -6.11 6.46 -16.92
C SER A 232 -5.05 6.29 -18.00
N SER A 233 -4.13 7.24 -18.16
CA SER A 233 -2.98 7.13 -19.07
C SER A 233 -2.18 5.84 -18.84
N ASP A 234 -2.05 5.43 -17.58
CA ASP A 234 -1.34 4.22 -17.16
C ASP A 234 -2.22 2.97 -17.34
N GLY A 235 -3.54 3.19 -17.31
CA GLY A 235 -4.62 2.27 -17.64
C GLY A 235 -4.52 1.62 -19.03
N PHE A 236 -3.69 2.14 -19.94
CA PHE A 236 -3.55 1.61 -21.30
C PHE A 236 -2.39 0.65 -21.49
N ASN A 237 -1.30 0.79 -20.73
CA ASN A 237 -0.09 -0.02 -20.89
C ASN A 237 -0.15 -1.31 -20.04
N PRO A 238 0.63 -2.35 -20.38
CA PRO A 238 0.74 -3.54 -19.54
C PRO A 238 1.33 -3.18 -18.17
N ILE A 239 0.77 -3.76 -17.10
CA ILE A 239 1.32 -3.56 -15.75
C ILE A 239 2.67 -4.28 -15.66
N GLN A 240 3.73 -3.54 -15.37
CA GLN A 240 5.09 -4.07 -15.14
C GLN A 240 5.30 -4.33 -13.64
N GLY A 241 6.14 -5.30 -13.27
CA GLY A 241 6.63 -5.45 -11.89
C GLY A 241 5.66 -6.06 -10.85
N VAL A 242 4.49 -6.56 -11.24
CA VAL A 242 3.54 -7.15 -10.26
C VAL A 242 4.04 -8.51 -9.79
N ARG A 243 4.35 -8.63 -8.50
CA ARG A 243 4.39 -9.93 -7.84
C ARG A 243 3.00 -10.51 -7.80
N ASN A 244 2.82 -11.63 -8.48
CA ASN A 244 1.77 -12.54 -8.12
C ASN A 244 2.18 -13.25 -6.82
N ASN A 245 1.89 -12.66 -5.65
CA ASN A 245 2.14 -13.26 -4.33
C ASN A 245 1.32 -14.55 -4.08
N LEU A 246 0.61 -15.03 -5.10
CA LEU A 246 0.10 -16.38 -5.14
C LEU A 246 1.28 -17.37 -5.03
N ASN A 247 1.20 -18.29 -4.07
CA ASN A 247 1.90 -19.59 -4.13
C ASN A 247 1.38 -20.46 -5.31
N THR A 248 1.07 -19.86 -6.46
CA THR A 248 0.49 -20.55 -7.61
C THR A 248 1.57 -20.94 -8.59
N THR A 249 1.55 -22.22 -8.97
CA THR A 249 2.34 -22.84 -10.03
C THR A 249 1.83 -22.51 -11.44
N ILE A 250 0.97 -21.49 -11.60
CA ILE A 250 0.32 -21.14 -12.87
C ILE A 250 0.90 -19.80 -13.36
N PRO A 251 1.53 -19.76 -14.55
CA PRO A 251 2.02 -18.53 -15.15
C PRO A 251 0.91 -17.48 -15.37
N ALA A 252 1.22 -16.21 -15.10
CA ALA A 252 0.33 -15.06 -15.30
C ALA A 252 1.02 -13.98 -16.13
N TYR A 253 0.28 -13.34 -17.05
CA TYR A 253 0.74 -12.20 -17.85
C TYR A 253 -0.23 -11.03 -17.78
N PHE A 254 0.33 -9.82 -17.75
CA PHE A 254 -0.40 -8.57 -17.87
C PHE A 254 -0.32 -8.04 -19.30
N LEU A 255 -1.44 -7.58 -19.84
CA LEU A 255 -1.62 -7.08 -21.20
C LEU A 255 -1.98 -5.60 -21.17
N SER A 256 -1.71 -4.90 -22.28
CA SER A 256 -2.24 -3.56 -22.49
C SER A 256 -3.77 -3.60 -22.60
N TYR A 257 -4.45 -2.50 -22.25
CA TYR A 257 -5.91 -2.41 -22.37
C TYR A 257 -6.37 -2.69 -23.81
N ASN A 258 -5.70 -2.11 -24.80
CA ASN A 258 -6.05 -2.27 -26.20
C ASN A 258 -5.97 -3.73 -26.66
N LEU A 259 -4.92 -4.45 -26.27
CA LEU A 259 -4.78 -5.87 -26.58
C LEU A 259 -5.82 -6.71 -25.82
N GLY A 260 -6.07 -6.38 -24.55
CA GLY A 260 -7.12 -6.99 -23.76
C GLY A 260 -8.52 -6.85 -24.40
N MET A 261 -8.87 -5.64 -24.83
CA MET A 261 -10.14 -5.37 -25.52
C MET A 261 -10.25 -6.05 -26.88
N GLN A 262 -9.15 -6.17 -27.63
CA GLN A 262 -9.14 -6.96 -28.87
C GLN A 262 -9.45 -8.44 -28.60
N LEU A 263 -8.88 -9.01 -27.54
CA LEU A 263 -9.15 -10.40 -27.12
C LEU A 263 -10.58 -10.58 -26.62
N VAL A 264 -11.12 -9.62 -25.86
CA VAL A 264 -12.52 -9.61 -25.41
C VAL A 264 -13.48 -9.57 -26.59
N ASN A 265 -13.25 -8.66 -27.54
CA ASN A 265 -14.13 -8.47 -28.69
C ASN A 265 -14.06 -9.63 -29.70
N GLY A 266 -12.97 -10.41 -29.69
CA GLY A 266 -12.75 -11.56 -30.56
C GLY A 266 -13.06 -12.92 -29.92
N VAL A 267 -13.62 -12.96 -28.70
CA VAL A 267 -13.65 -14.17 -27.85
C VAL A 267 -14.30 -15.41 -28.50
N ASP A 268 -15.26 -15.23 -29.40
CA ASP A 268 -15.96 -16.34 -30.06
C ASP A 268 -15.12 -17.00 -31.18
N ASN A 269 -14.05 -16.36 -31.66
CA ASN A 269 -13.19 -16.83 -32.77
C ASN A 269 -11.68 -16.74 -32.47
N ALA A 270 -11.28 -16.24 -31.31
CA ALA A 270 -9.88 -16.04 -30.96
C ALA A 270 -9.27 -17.30 -30.33
N SER A 271 -8.14 -17.75 -30.88
CA SER A 271 -7.27 -18.73 -30.23
C SER A 271 -5.98 -18.04 -29.82
N VAL A 272 -5.63 -18.11 -28.54
CA VAL A 272 -4.37 -17.58 -28.00
C VAL A 272 -3.43 -18.74 -27.70
N ILE A 273 -2.26 -18.76 -28.34
CA ILE A 273 -1.18 -19.69 -28.03
C ILE A 273 -0.11 -18.91 -27.26
N MET A 274 0.18 -19.34 -26.03
CA MET A 274 1.22 -18.76 -25.20
C MET A 274 2.37 -19.75 -25.02
N GLY A 275 3.56 -19.36 -25.46
CA GLY A 275 4.81 -20.02 -25.10
C GLY A 275 5.38 -19.35 -23.87
N ILE A 276 5.36 -20.04 -22.72
CA ILE A 276 5.84 -19.49 -21.46
C ILE A 276 7.12 -20.24 -21.11
N ASN A 277 8.22 -19.50 -21.06
CA ASN A 277 9.48 -19.99 -20.55
C ASN A 277 9.70 -19.33 -19.18
N VAL A 278 9.59 -20.12 -18.12
CA VAL A 278 9.90 -19.66 -16.76
C VAL A 278 11.35 -20.03 -16.49
N SER A 279 12.17 -19.03 -16.24
CA SER A 279 13.53 -19.21 -15.76
C SER A 279 13.65 -18.59 -14.38
N ASP A 280 14.19 -19.34 -13.44
CA ASP A 280 14.62 -18.77 -12.17
C ASP A 280 15.76 -17.78 -12.43
N ALA A 281 15.59 -16.55 -11.97
CA ALA A 281 16.68 -15.59 -11.94
C ALA A 281 17.61 -15.96 -10.77
N ASN A 282 18.67 -16.70 -11.07
CA ASN A 282 19.75 -16.94 -10.13
C ASN A 282 20.73 -15.76 -10.14
N GLY A 283 21.26 -15.39 -8.96
CA GLY A 283 22.35 -14.42 -8.86
C GLY A 283 21.94 -12.96 -8.66
N ILE A 284 20.71 -12.69 -8.19
CA ILE A 284 20.38 -11.36 -7.65
C ILE A 284 21.14 -11.19 -6.34
N GLY A 285 21.97 -10.15 -6.25
CA GLY A 285 22.76 -9.87 -5.06
C GLY A 285 22.93 -8.38 -4.87
N ASN A 286 22.95 -7.97 -3.60
CA ASN A 286 23.39 -6.64 -3.24
C ASN A 286 24.90 -6.62 -3.15
N ILE A 287 25.50 -5.50 -3.55
CA ILE A 287 26.93 -5.24 -3.33
C ILE A 287 27.00 -4.10 -2.33
N CYS A 288 27.76 -4.26 -1.24
CA CYS A 288 27.99 -3.19 -0.27
C CYS A 288 29.49 -2.99 -0.05
N ALA A 289 29.90 -1.73 0.12
CA ALA A 289 31.26 -1.33 0.39
C ALA A 289 31.31 -0.33 1.54
N ASP A 290 32.08 -0.66 2.57
CA ASP A 290 32.21 0.12 3.79
C ASP A 290 33.46 1.00 3.76
N THR A 291 33.37 2.19 4.35
CA THR A 291 34.56 2.97 4.68
C THR A 291 35.42 2.24 5.71
N GLN A 292 36.75 2.34 5.60
CA GLN A 292 37.69 1.73 6.55
C GLN A 292 37.72 2.41 7.93
N THR A 293 37.04 3.56 8.07
CA THR A 293 37.04 4.39 9.27
C THR A 293 35.62 4.75 9.69
N GLY A 294 35.50 5.29 10.91
CA GLY A 294 34.24 5.57 11.57
C GLY A 294 33.85 4.45 12.53
N ASP A 295 32.91 4.74 13.43
CA ASP A 295 32.39 3.76 14.39
C ASP A 295 31.63 2.64 13.66
N GLU A 296 32.13 1.40 13.73
CA GLU A 296 31.50 0.22 13.11
C GLU A 296 30.17 -0.18 13.77
N THR A 297 29.83 0.37 14.93
CA THR A 297 28.52 0.19 15.56
C THR A 297 27.49 1.23 15.11
N LYS A 298 27.88 2.17 14.23
CA LYS A 298 27.04 3.28 13.76
C LYS A 298 27.25 3.55 12.27
N THR A 299 26.22 3.26 11.48
CA THR A 299 26.31 3.20 10.03
C THR A 299 25.36 4.18 9.35
N ILE A 300 25.91 5.00 8.46
CA ILE A 300 25.16 5.73 7.44
C ILE A 300 25.10 4.81 6.22
N VAL A 301 23.91 4.31 5.89
CA VAL A 301 23.70 3.47 4.70
C VAL A 301 23.35 4.37 3.53
N VAL A 302 24.10 4.26 2.44
CA VAL A 302 23.91 5.02 1.19
C VAL A 302 23.54 4.02 0.10
N GLY A 303 22.39 4.19 -0.55
CA GLY A 303 21.81 3.21 -1.46
C GLY A 303 21.48 3.76 -2.84
N ALA A 304 21.55 2.89 -3.86
CA ALA A 304 20.95 3.06 -5.19
C ALA A 304 20.77 1.67 -5.80
N HIS A 305 19.70 1.40 -6.54
CA HIS A 305 19.59 0.11 -7.23
C HIS A 305 20.40 0.07 -8.51
N SER A 306 20.78 -1.16 -8.88
CA SER A 306 21.70 -1.46 -9.98
C SER A 306 21.06 -2.21 -11.14
N ASP A 307 19.84 -2.70 -10.97
CA ASP A 307 19.00 -3.19 -12.04
C ASP A 307 18.21 -2.07 -12.72
N GLY A 308 17.61 -2.39 -13.85
CA GLY A 308 16.63 -1.56 -14.54
C GLY A 308 15.63 -2.45 -15.27
N VAL A 309 14.56 -1.87 -15.82
CA VAL A 309 13.54 -2.66 -16.51
C VAL A 309 14.01 -3.26 -17.85
N PRO A 310 13.42 -4.40 -18.30
CA PRO A 310 13.77 -5.02 -19.59
C PRO A 310 13.60 -4.11 -20.83
N ALA A 311 12.80 -3.05 -20.73
CA ALA A 311 12.48 -2.17 -21.85
C ALA A 311 13.68 -1.32 -22.31
N GLY A 312 14.58 -0.93 -21.40
CA GLY A 312 15.61 0.08 -21.66
C GLY A 312 16.96 -0.23 -21.03
N SER A 313 17.92 0.68 -21.20
CA SER A 313 19.25 0.53 -20.62
C SER A 313 19.35 1.01 -19.17
N GLY A 314 18.29 1.63 -18.64
CA GLY A 314 18.23 2.08 -17.26
C GLY A 314 19.32 3.09 -16.90
N ILE A 315 19.58 4.06 -17.77
CA ILE A 315 20.69 5.01 -17.58
C ILE A 315 20.33 6.08 -16.57
N ASN A 316 19.15 6.69 -16.66
CA ASN A 316 18.67 7.54 -15.58
C ASN A 316 18.13 6.68 -14.44
N ASP A 317 17.38 5.62 -14.77
CA ASP A 317 16.70 4.73 -13.83
C ASP A 317 17.29 3.29 -13.84
N ASN A 318 18.27 2.97 -13.00
CA ASN A 318 18.92 3.85 -12.02
C ASN A 318 20.46 3.84 -12.12
N GLY A 319 20.95 3.79 -13.36
CA GLY A 319 22.37 3.97 -13.66
C GLY A 319 22.93 5.29 -13.11
N SER A 320 22.11 6.35 -13.06
CA SER A 320 22.49 7.65 -12.53
C SER A 320 22.74 7.61 -11.03
N GLY A 321 21.86 6.99 -10.23
CA GLY A 321 22.06 6.77 -8.80
C GLY A 321 23.24 5.84 -8.54
N THR A 322 23.29 4.70 -9.24
CA THR A 322 24.38 3.71 -9.13
C THR A 322 25.76 4.32 -9.34
N VAL A 323 25.94 5.09 -10.41
CA VAL A 323 27.22 5.77 -10.72
C VAL A 323 27.44 6.95 -9.78
N GLY A 324 26.37 7.65 -9.39
CA GLY A 324 26.41 8.76 -8.43
C GLY A 324 27.03 8.33 -7.10
N ILE A 325 26.51 7.27 -6.49
CA ILE A 325 27.02 6.79 -5.20
C ILE A 325 28.43 6.17 -5.32
N LEU A 326 28.76 5.54 -6.46
CA LEU A 326 30.12 5.07 -6.73
C LEU A 326 31.11 6.24 -6.78
N LEU A 327 30.75 7.33 -7.47
CA LEU A 327 31.58 8.53 -7.53
C LEU A 327 31.78 9.13 -6.14
N LEU A 328 30.74 9.17 -5.30
CA LEU A 328 30.85 9.66 -3.93
C LEU A 328 31.77 8.77 -3.08
N ALA A 329 31.64 7.45 -3.17
CA ALA A 329 32.51 6.50 -2.48
C ALA A 329 33.99 6.68 -2.88
N LEU A 330 34.28 6.81 -4.18
CA LEU A 330 35.64 7.02 -4.69
C LEU A 330 36.22 8.36 -4.26
N ASN A 331 35.42 9.44 -4.26
CA ASN A 331 35.90 10.74 -3.79
C ASN A 331 36.16 10.75 -2.29
N LEU A 332 35.31 10.10 -1.49
CA LEU A 332 35.52 9.95 -0.07
C LEU A 332 36.79 9.13 0.23
N ALA A 333 37.01 8.02 -0.50
CA ALA A 333 38.23 7.22 -0.38
C ALA A 333 39.50 8.02 -0.72
N ARG A 334 39.47 8.87 -1.76
CA ARG A 334 40.58 9.78 -2.10
C ARG A 334 40.80 10.84 -1.03
N LEU A 335 39.72 11.42 -0.50
CA LEU A 335 39.77 12.44 0.56
C LEU A 335 40.48 11.89 1.80
N PHE A 336 40.10 10.67 2.16
CA PHE A 336 40.76 9.88 3.19
C PHE A 336 42.24 9.71 2.86
N GLN A 337 42.61 9.10 1.74
CA GLN A 337 44.03 8.85 1.43
C GLN A 337 44.92 10.11 1.42
N THR A 338 44.38 11.26 1.03
CA THR A 338 45.15 12.49 0.85
C THR A 338 45.19 13.41 2.08
N SER A 339 44.36 13.16 3.10
CA SER A 339 44.29 14.03 4.28
C SER A 339 44.12 13.24 5.58
N SER A 340 45.26 12.91 6.22
CA SER A 340 45.30 12.21 7.51
C SER A 340 44.50 12.89 8.63
N LEU A 341 44.37 14.22 8.58
CA LEU A 341 43.62 15.04 9.55
C LEU A 341 42.11 15.05 9.31
N GLN A 342 41.63 14.68 8.12
CA GLN A 342 40.19 14.61 7.85
C GLN A 342 39.56 13.30 8.30
N TYR A 343 40.32 12.20 8.43
CA TYR A 343 39.80 10.92 8.92
C TYR A 343 39.14 11.04 10.30
N SER A 344 39.80 11.73 11.24
CA SER A 344 39.27 11.90 12.60
C SER A 344 38.04 12.79 12.68
N THR A 345 37.66 13.43 11.57
CA THR A 345 36.42 14.23 11.51
C THR A 345 35.20 13.39 11.17
N TYR A 346 35.38 12.21 10.57
CA TYR A 346 34.27 11.32 10.24
C TYR A 346 34.03 10.33 11.39
N GLN A 347 32.86 10.45 12.02
CA GLN A 347 32.52 9.78 13.27
C GLN A 347 31.89 8.39 13.04
N TYR A 348 31.31 8.15 11.87
CA TYR A 348 30.45 7.00 11.59
C TYR A 348 30.94 6.21 10.38
N ARG A 349 30.71 4.89 10.35
CA ARG A 349 30.93 4.11 9.14
C ARG A 349 29.94 4.55 8.06
N ILE A 350 30.41 4.73 6.84
CA ILE A 350 29.56 4.98 5.69
C ILE A 350 29.59 3.73 4.81
N ARG A 351 28.42 3.16 4.56
CA ARG A 351 28.20 1.96 3.76
C ARG A 351 27.53 2.34 2.46
N PHE A 352 28.18 2.10 1.33
CA PHE A 352 27.59 2.28 0.00
C PHE A 352 27.08 0.95 -0.50
N CYS A 353 25.80 0.87 -0.84
CA CYS A 353 25.15 -0.36 -1.30
C CYS A 353 24.47 -0.15 -2.66
N TRP A 354 24.66 -1.14 -3.52
CA TRP A 354 23.97 -1.31 -4.80
C TRP A 354 22.93 -2.39 -4.63
N TRP A 355 21.65 -2.00 -4.64
CA TRP A 355 20.54 -2.91 -4.44
C TRP A 355 20.24 -3.67 -5.74
N GLY A 356 19.94 -4.96 -5.63
CA GLY A 356 19.54 -5.78 -6.76
C GLY A 356 18.03 -6.02 -6.79
N ALA A 357 17.44 -6.03 -7.99
CA ALA A 357 16.03 -6.35 -8.22
C ALA A 357 15.07 -5.39 -7.47
N GLU A 358 15.36 -4.09 -7.53
CA GLU A 358 14.44 -3.04 -7.08
C GLU A 358 13.17 -3.04 -7.94
N GLU A 359 13.32 -3.19 -9.26
CA GLU A 359 12.23 -3.09 -10.24
C GLU A 359 11.24 -4.25 -10.14
N LEU A 360 11.63 -5.29 -9.39
CA LEU A 360 10.80 -6.46 -9.05
C LEU A 360 10.16 -6.32 -7.65
N GLY A 361 10.17 -5.11 -7.10
CA GLY A 361 9.61 -4.74 -5.81
C GLY A 361 10.65 -4.76 -4.68
N LEU A 362 11.66 -3.91 -4.77
CA LEU A 362 12.62 -3.58 -3.70
C LEU A 362 13.34 -4.82 -3.11
N ILE A 363 13.54 -5.88 -3.89
CA ILE A 363 13.93 -7.20 -3.36
C ILE A 363 15.25 -7.11 -2.61
N GLY A 364 16.22 -6.40 -3.18
CA GLY A 364 17.55 -6.21 -2.61
C GLY A 364 17.52 -5.50 -1.26
N ALA A 365 16.98 -4.28 -1.22
CA ALA A 365 16.92 -3.51 0.04
C ALA A 365 16.05 -4.20 1.10
N ARG A 366 14.95 -4.86 0.70
CA ARG A 366 14.12 -5.67 1.60
C ARG A 366 14.93 -6.79 2.24
N TYR A 367 15.60 -7.59 1.42
CA TYR A 367 16.45 -8.67 1.91
C TYR A 367 17.50 -8.14 2.89
N HIS A 368 18.16 -7.02 2.57
CA HIS A 368 19.16 -6.40 3.43
C HIS A 368 18.61 -6.03 4.82
N VAL A 369 17.46 -5.35 4.86
CA VAL A 369 16.81 -4.95 6.14
C VAL A 369 16.26 -6.15 6.91
N GLU A 370 15.66 -7.13 6.22
CA GLU A 370 15.15 -8.35 6.84
C GLU A 370 16.25 -9.18 7.49
N GLN A 371 17.40 -9.33 6.85
CA GLN A 371 18.56 -9.99 7.47
C GLN A 371 19.06 -9.21 8.69
N ALA A 372 19.09 -7.88 8.62
CA ALA A 372 19.51 -7.04 9.74
C ALA A 372 18.58 -7.10 10.96
N LEU A 373 17.32 -7.45 10.75
CA LEU A 373 16.29 -7.64 11.78
C LEU A 373 16.35 -9.01 12.49
N LEU A 374 17.03 -10.00 11.91
CA LEU A 374 17.05 -11.35 12.48
C LEU A 374 17.72 -11.33 13.86
N PRO A 375 17.12 -11.96 14.89
CA PRO A 375 17.75 -12.08 16.21
C PRO A 375 19.10 -12.80 16.19
N SER A 376 19.35 -13.62 15.16
CA SER A 376 20.61 -14.33 14.95
C SER A 376 21.72 -13.47 14.35
N THR A 377 21.41 -12.29 13.83
CA THR A 377 22.40 -11.40 13.22
C THR A 377 23.23 -10.75 14.33
N ASN A 378 24.48 -11.22 14.47
CA ASN A 378 25.40 -10.80 15.52
C ASN A 378 26.65 -10.10 14.98
N ILE A 379 26.75 -9.92 13.66
CA ILE A 379 27.87 -9.24 13.02
C ILE A 379 27.69 -7.72 13.18
N VAL A 380 28.66 -7.07 13.82
CA VAL A 380 28.67 -5.62 14.00
C VAL A 380 28.63 -4.94 12.64
N GLY A 381 27.61 -4.11 12.43
CA GLY A 381 27.34 -3.44 11.18
C GLY A 381 26.40 -4.10 10.21
N GLU A 382 25.96 -5.32 10.52
CA GLU A 382 24.87 -5.97 9.79
C GLU A 382 23.57 -5.96 10.61
N ARG A 383 23.59 -5.45 11.85
CA ARG A 383 22.41 -5.40 12.73
C ARG A 383 21.63 -4.13 12.47
N LEU A 384 20.31 -4.20 12.53
CA LEU A 384 19.46 -3.02 12.32
C LEU A 384 19.78 -1.88 13.29
N GLN A 385 20.10 -2.21 14.56
CA GLN A 385 20.47 -1.22 15.58
C GLN A 385 21.76 -0.45 15.28
N ASP A 386 22.59 -0.95 14.36
CA ASP A 386 23.81 -0.27 13.93
C ASP A 386 23.51 0.75 12.81
N TYR A 387 22.29 0.79 12.26
CA TYR A 387 21.90 1.70 11.19
C TYR A 387 21.33 3.00 11.76
N LEU A 388 21.97 4.13 11.45
CA LEU A 388 21.53 5.45 11.90
C LEU A 388 20.53 6.07 10.91
N VAL A 389 20.85 5.99 9.61
CA VAL A 389 20.11 6.66 8.53
C VAL A 389 20.34 5.91 7.22
N ASN A 390 19.33 5.93 6.34
CA ASN A 390 19.45 5.53 4.94
C ASN A 390 19.37 6.77 4.03
N LEU A 391 20.35 6.97 3.17
CA LEU A 391 20.33 7.95 2.10
C LEU A 391 20.18 7.20 0.78
N ASN A 392 19.00 7.22 0.19
CA ASN A 392 18.74 6.53 -1.07
C ASN A 392 18.79 7.52 -2.23
N TYR A 393 19.27 7.06 -3.38
CA TYR A 393 19.47 7.90 -4.55
C TYR A 393 18.96 7.20 -5.80
N ASP A 394 17.92 7.79 -6.37
CA ASP A 394 17.19 7.24 -7.49
C ASP A 394 16.86 8.32 -8.53
N MET A 395 17.09 8.03 -9.81
CA MET A 395 16.87 8.94 -10.93
C MET A 395 17.43 10.36 -10.70
N LEU A 396 18.76 10.49 -10.75
CA LEU A 396 19.48 11.72 -10.44
C LEU A 396 19.72 12.64 -11.65
N ALA A 397 19.32 12.25 -12.86
CA ALA A 397 19.78 12.90 -14.09
C ALA A 397 18.70 13.19 -15.13
N GLY A 398 17.41 13.22 -14.77
CA GLY A 398 16.28 13.44 -15.66
C GLY A 398 16.40 14.70 -16.54
N PRO A 399 15.92 14.65 -17.80
CA PRO A 399 16.13 15.72 -18.78
C PRO A 399 15.29 16.97 -18.49
N ASN A 400 14.04 16.79 -18.03
CA ASN A 400 13.11 17.85 -17.64
C ASN A 400 13.04 17.97 -16.11
N TYR A 401 14.20 17.87 -15.47
CA TYR A 401 14.40 17.71 -14.04
C TYR A 401 13.55 18.64 -13.14
N CYS A 402 13.18 18.13 -11.98
CA CYS A 402 13.11 18.94 -10.77
C CYS A 402 14.38 18.74 -9.94
N PHE A 403 14.63 19.58 -8.94
CA PHE A 403 15.49 19.26 -7.82
C PHE A 403 14.56 18.80 -6.68
N GLY A 404 14.09 17.57 -6.81
CA GLY A 404 13.11 16.96 -5.93
C GLY A 404 13.74 16.62 -4.58
N ILE A 405 13.09 17.05 -3.50
CA ILE A 405 13.46 16.72 -2.12
C ILE A 405 12.25 16.09 -1.45
N HIS A 406 12.45 14.92 -0.83
CA HIS A 406 11.38 14.22 -0.12
C HIS A 406 10.68 15.07 0.93
N ASP A 407 9.36 15.19 0.79
CA ASP A 407 8.52 15.93 1.70
C ASP A 407 8.13 15.09 2.91
N SER A 408 8.82 15.32 4.03
CA SER A 408 8.55 14.72 5.34
C SER A 408 7.16 15.01 5.95
N SER A 409 6.27 15.73 5.26
CA SER A 409 4.85 15.83 5.60
C SER A 409 3.97 14.79 4.91
N THR A 410 4.50 14.09 3.90
CA THR A 410 3.91 12.94 3.24
C THR A 410 4.62 11.68 3.73
N VAL A 411 3.89 10.61 4.06
CA VAL A 411 4.46 9.31 4.44
C VAL A 411 3.68 8.21 3.72
N PRO A 412 4.33 7.13 3.24
CA PRO A 412 3.60 5.99 2.70
C PRO A 412 2.64 5.42 3.74
N LEU A 413 1.47 4.94 3.29
CA LEU A 413 0.46 4.28 4.14
C LEU A 413 1.00 3.05 4.90
N THR A 414 2.16 2.52 4.49
CA THR A 414 2.86 1.37 5.07
C THR A 414 3.94 1.76 6.10
N THR A 415 4.07 3.04 6.41
CA THR A 415 5.06 3.60 7.34
C THR A 415 4.33 4.38 8.46
N PRO A 416 5.02 4.80 9.54
CA PRO A 416 4.38 5.52 10.64
C PRO A 416 3.65 6.78 10.13
N GLU A 417 2.48 7.11 10.71
CA GLU A 417 1.61 8.23 10.27
C GLU A 417 2.29 9.61 10.24
N THR A 418 3.49 9.75 10.81
CA THR A 418 4.32 10.94 10.71
C THR A 418 5.76 10.56 10.37
N ALA A 419 6.40 11.32 9.47
CA ALA A 419 7.80 11.09 9.13
C ALA A 419 8.69 11.27 10.37
N LEU A 420 9.69 10.40 10.52
CA LEU A 420 10.63 10.48 11.62
C LEU A 420 11.30 11.87 11.66
N ASN A 421 11.55 12.39 12.87
CA ASN A 421 12.22 13.68 13.05
C ASN A 421 13.53 13.77 12.27
N GLY A 422 14.29 12.67 12.20
CA GLY A 422 15.52 12.57 11.42
C GLY A 422 15.28 12.79 9.93
N THR A 423 14.26 12.17 9.34
CA THR A 423 13.87 12.35 7.93
C THR A 423 13.58 13.82 7.64
N ARG A 424 12.80 14.50 8.49
CA ARG A 424 12.53 15.94 8.34
C ARG A 424 13.79 16.80 8.39
N ARG A 425 14.70 16.51 9.30
CA ARG A 425 15.97 17.24 9.41
C ARG A 425 16.86 17.06 8.18
N ILE A 426 16.83 15.88 7.56
CA ILE A 426 17.55 15.60 6.32
C ILE A 426 16.90 16.35 5.13
N THR A 427 15.56 16.36 5.04
CA THR A 427 14.83 17.22 4.08
C THR A 427 15.27 18.68 4.20
N ASP A 428 15.33 19.22 5.42
CA ASP A 428 15.74 20.61 5.65
C ASP A 428 17.22 20.85 5.32
N LEU A 429 18.09 19.85 5.50
CA LEU A 429 19.50 19.91 5.11
C LEU A 429 19.64 20.07 3.58
N PHE A 430 18.89 19.30 2.80
CA PHE A 430 18.87 19.45 1.33
C PHE A 430 18.31 20.80 0.90
N ARG A 431 17.20 21.25 1.49
CA ARG A 431 16.60 22.57 1.19
C ARG A 431 17.60 23.71 1.45
N GLN A 432 18.29 23.66 2.58
CA GLN A 432 19.33 24.63 2.91
C GLN A 432 20.48 24.63 1.90
N TRP A 433 20.89 23.46 1.42
CA TRP A 433 21.92 23.35 0.40
C TRP A 433 21.48 24.01 -0.92
N PHE A 434 20.31 23.65 -1.46
CA PHE A 434 19.81 24.24 -2.71
C PHE A 434 19.61 25.75 -2.60
N ASN A 435 19.03 26.22 -1.48
CA ASN A 435 18.89 27.65 -1.19
C ASN A 435 20.25 28.37 -1.16
N LYS A 436 21.26 27.77 -0.52
CA LYS A 436 22.63 28.33 -0.47
C LYS A 436 23.29 28.37 -1.84
N GLN A 437 23.04 27.37 -2.70
CA GLN A 437 23.50 27.35 -4.08
C GLN A 437 22.69 28.28 -5.00
N LYS A 438 21.63 28.93 -4.49
CA LYS A 438 20.67 29.73 -5.28
C LYS A 438 20.04 28.91 -6.41
N LEU A 439 19.74 27.65 -6.12
CA LEU A 439 19.05 26.73 -7.02
C LEU A 439 17.60 26.56 -6.55
N PRO A 440 16.65 26.35 -7.48
CA PRO A 440 15.28 26.00 -7.11
C PRO A 440 15.25 24.59 -6.49
N TRP A 441 14.13 24.24 -5.87
CA TRP A 441 13.83 22.88 -5.46
C TRP A 441 12.32 22.69 -5.44
N SER A 442 11.89 21.44 -5.54
CA SER A 442 10.49 21.03 -5.48
C SER A 442 10.34 19.98 -4.38
N ASN A 443 9.17 19.92 -3.75
CA ASN A 443 8.84 18.77 -2.92
C ASN A 443 8.57 17.57 -3.84
N SER A 444 9.23 16.44 -3.57
CA SER A 444 8.84 15.14 -4.09
C SER A 444 8.13 14.36 -2.98
N SER A 445 7.12 13.58 -3.34
CA SER A 445 6.40 12.72 -2.39
C SER A 445 7.37 11.69 -1.80
N LEU A 446 7.28 11.42 -0.50
CA LEU A 446 7.80 10.17 0.08
C LEU A 446 6.85 9.04 -0.34
N GLY A 447 6.91 8.67 -1.62
CA GLY A 447 6.12 7.57 -2.18
C GLY A 447 6.60 6.19 -1.70
N GLY A 448 6.02 5.12 -2.24
CA GLY A 448 6.40 3.74 -1.89
C GLY A 448 7.40 3.08 -2.84
N GLY A 449 7.93 3.79 -3.84
CA GLY A 449 8.55 3.19 -5.02
C GLY A 449 10.07 3.25 -5.08
N SER A 450 10.80 3.20 -3.95
CA SER A 450 12.26 3.04 -4.00
C SER A 450 12.83 2.42 -2.70
N ASP A 451 14.11 2.09 -2.71
CA ASP A 451 14.79 1.25 -1.71
C ASP A 451 14.92 1.84 -0.30
N TYR A 452 14.56 3.11 -0.07
CA TYR A 452 14.47 3.66 1.29
C TYR A 452 13.28 3.09 2.08
N VAL A 453 12.26 2.56 1.39
CA VAL A 453 10.99 2.14 2.02
C VAL A 453 11.18 1.08 3.10
N PRO A 454 11.95 -0.02 2.88
CA PRO A 454 12.21 -1.01 3.92
C PRO A 454 12.92 -0.43 5.15
N PHE A 455 13.82 0.55 4.96
CA PHE A 455 14.52 1.22 6.06
C PHE A 455 13.56 2.08 6.88
N LEU A 456 12.74 2.89 6.21
CA LEU A 456 11.73 3.72 6.86
C LEU A 456 10.71 2.87 7.63
N ALA A 457 10.27 1.76 7.05
CA ALA A 457 9.37 0.79 7.68
C ALA A 457 10.00 0.11 8.92
N ALA A 458 11.32 -0.07 8.92
CA ALA A 458 12.09 -0.57 10.06
C ALA A 458 12.45 0.51 11.09
N GLY A 459 12.00 1.76 10.89
CA GLY A 459 12.23 2.84 11.84
C GLY A 459 13.53 3.62 11.67
N ILE A 460 14.20 3.45 10.54
CA ILE A 460 15.41 4.18 10.20
C ILE A 460 15.02 5.48 9.49
N ALA A 461 15.57 6.60 9.92
CA ALA A 461 15.42 7.88 9.23
C ALA A 461 15.95 7.76 7.80
N VAL A 462 15.26 8.39 6.85
CA VAL A 462 15.62 8.31 5.43
C VAL A 462 15.80 9.69 4.82
N GLY A 463 16.53 9.77 3.71
CA GLY A 463 16.63 10.98 2.91
C GLY A 463 16.96 10.66 1.46
N GLU A 464 16.41 11.46 0.55
CA GLU A 464 16.63 11.32 -0.89
C GLU A 464 16.54 12.69 -1.56
N VAL A 465 17.25 12.80 -2.67
CA VAL A 465 17.03 13.80 -3.70
C VAL A 465 16.95 13.10 -5.05
N ASN A 466 16.08 13.59 -5.94
CA ASN A 466 15.90 13.03 -7.27
C ASN A 466 15.60 14.14 -8.29
N THR A 467 15.48 13.73 -9.56
CA THR A 467 15.12 14.63 -10.66
C THR A 467 13.71 14.46 -11.19
N GLY A 468 12.91 13.64 -10.51
CA GLY A 468 11.58 13.22 -10.97
C GLY A 468 11.64 12.06 -11.98
N ALA A 469 10.53 11.34 -12.06
CA ALA A 469 10.33 10.18 -12.90
C ALA A 469 9.29 10.47 -14.01
N GLY A 470 8.31 9.57 -14.20
CA GLY A 470 7.20 9.76 -15.15
C GLY A 470 6.24 10.91 -14.83
N GLY A 471 6.31 11.49 -13.62
CA GLY A 471 5.42 12.58 -13.21
C GLY A 471 5.54 13.84 -14.09
N ILE A 472 4.47 14.62 -14.21
CA ILE A 472 4.42 15.77 -15.11
C ILE A 472 4.78 17.07 -14.40
N LYS A 473 5.73 17.80 -14.98
CA LYS A 473 6.11 19.15 -14.55
C LYS A 473 4.98 20.14 -14.86
N SER A 474 4.46 20.79 -13.82
CA SER A 474 3.42 21.82 -13.99
C SER A 474 3.96 23.11 -14.60
N ALA A 475 3.08 23.91 -15.22
CA ALA A 475 3.44 25.24 -15.70
C ALA A 475 4.00 26.15 -14.59
N ASN A 476 3.39 26.11 -13.40
CA ASN A 476 3.83 26.87 -12.24
C ASN A 476 5.25 26.48 -11.80
N GLU A 477 5.53 25.18 -11.70
CA GLU A 477 6.88 24.71 -11.35
C GLU A 477 7.91 25.10 -12.42
N ARG A 478 7.57 24.95 -13.71
CA ARG A 478 8.43 25.42 -14.82
C ARG A 478 8.76 26.91 -14.68
N ASP A 479 7.77 27.74 -14.37
CA ASP A 479 7.94 29.19 -14.22
C ASP A 479 8.77 29.55 -12.97
N GLN A 480 8.61 28.80 -11.87
CA GLN A 480 9.46 28.92 -10.68
C GLN A 480 10.92 28.61 -11.01
N TYR A 481 11.19 27.53 -11.75
CA TYR A 481 12.56 27.18 -12.13
C TYR A 481 13.15 28.19 -13.11
N ALA A 482 12.37 28.66 -14.09
CA ALA A 482 12.80 29.70 -15.02
C ALA A 482 13.15 31.03 -14.32
N THR A 483 12.45 31.36 -13.23
CA THR A 483 12.75 32.55 -12.41
C THR A 483 14.14 32.47 -11.77
N VAL A 484 14.55 31.29 -11.33
CA VAL A 484 15.83 31.09 -10.62
C VAL A 484 16.98 30.77 -11.58
N LEU A 485 16.73 29.94 -12.60
CA LEU A 485 17.73 29.44 -13.54
C LEU A 485 17.84 30.26 -14.83
N GLY A 486 16.93 31.21 -15.04
CA GLY A 486 16.83 32.03 -16.24
C GLY A 486 15.83 31.50 -17.26
N THR A 487 15.30 32.41 -18.09
CA THR A 487 14.34 32.11 -19.15
C THR A 487 14.86 31.00 -20.07
N GLY A 488 14.06 29.95 -20.26
CA GLY A 488 14.43 28.78 -21.08
C GLY A 488 15.03 27.61 -20.28
N ASN A 489 15.45 27.83 -19.04
CA ASN A 489 16.05 26.78 -18.19
C ASN A 489 15.06 26.18 -17.17
N GLY A 490 13.78 26.57 -17.22
CA GLY A 490 12.74 26.05 -16.35
C GLY A 490 12.24 24.65 -16.68
N GLY A 491 12.66 24.10 -17.82
CA GLY A 491 12.11 22.87 -18.38
C GLY A 491 10.86 23.10 -19.23
N ILE A 492 10.15 22.01 -19.52
CA ILE A 492 8.95 21.96 -20.35
C ILE A 492 7.75 21.70 -19.44
N ALA A 493 6.79 22.62 -19.46
CA ALA A 493 5.53 22.47 -18.75
C ALA A 493 4.64 21.42 -19.43
N ASN A 494 3.81 20.73 -18.65
CA ASN A 494 2.88 19.70 -19.11
C ASN A 494 3.60 18.54 -19.82
N ALA A 495 4.86 18.28 -19.47
CA ALA A 495 5.67 17.16 -19.92
C ALA A 495 6.29 16.43 -18.72
N ALA A 496 6.57 15.14 -18.87
CA ALA A 496 7.19 14.31 -17.83
C ALA A 496 8.56 14.88 -17.41
N TYR A 497 8.95 14.67 -16.14
CA TYR A 497 10.31 14.97 -15.68
C TYR A 497 11.34 14.09 -16.42
N ASP A 498 11.02 12.81 -16.58
CA ASP A 498 11.71 11.88 -17.47
C ASP A 498 10.73 11.24 -18.48
N PRO A 499 10.73 11.69 -19.74
CA PRO A 499 9.87 11.12 -20.79
C PRO A 499 10.29 9.71 -21.23
N CYS A 500 11.43 9.22 -20.75
CA CYS A 500 11.95 7.89 -21.04
C CYS A 500 11.96 6.96 -19.82
N TYR A 501 11.37 7.36 -18.69
CA TYR A 501 11.17 6.49 -17.52
C TYR A 501 10.54 5.15 -17.94
N HIS A 502 11.21 4.03 -17.62
CA HIS A 502 10.83 2.66 -18.04
C HIS A 502 10.66 2.45 -19.55
N GLN A 503 11.33 3.25 -20.39
CA GLN A 503 11.28 3.15 -21.85
C GLN A 503 12.64 2.79 -22.47
N GLN A 504 12.61 2.29 -23.71
CA GLN A 504 13.80 1.98 -24.49
C GLN A 504 14.72 3.18 -24.74
N CYS A 505 14.17 4.39 -24.64
CA CYS A 505 14.92 5.63 -24.83
C CYS A 505 15.70 6.08 -23.59
N ASP A 506 15.57 5.40 -22.43
CA ASP A 506 16.43 5.66 -21.28
C ASP A 506 17.85 5.16 -21.55
N ARG A 507 18.64 6.07 -22.11
CA ARG A 507 19.99 5.88 -22.62
C ARG A 507 20.82 7.10 -22.22
N ILE A 508 22.13 7.06 -22.47
CA ILE A 508 23.05 8.17 -22.13
C ILE A 508 22.70 9.53 -22.77
N ARG A 509 21.79 9.56 -23.76
CA ARG A 509 21.29 10.80 -24.37
C ARG A 509 20.07 11.39 -23.64
N ASN A 510 19.47 10.64 -22.71
CA ASN A 510 18.29 11.01 -21.94
C ASN A 510 18.62 11.74 -20.63
N ILE A 511 19.88 12.11 -20.40
CA ILE A 511 20.30 12.72 -19.13
C ILE A 511 20.59 14.22 -19.26
N ASN A 512 20.38 14.96 -18.17
CA ASN A 512 20.80 16.34 -18.01
C ASN A 512 22.06 16.43 -17.12
N PRO A 513 23.25 16.72 -17.69
CA PRO A 513 24.48 16.78 -16.91
C PRO A 513 24.50 17.86 -15.82
N PHE A 514 23.82 18.99 -16.06
CA PHE A 514 23.72 20.05 -15.06
C PHE A 514 22.91 19.57 -13.86
N ALA A 515 21.75 18.95 -14.09
CA ALA A 515 20.92 18.41 -13.02
C ALA A 515 21.68 17.35 -12.22
N TYR A 516 22.29 16.38 -12.92
CA TYR A 516 23.09 15.32 -12.33
C TYR A 516 24.21 15.86 -11.42
N GLU A 517 24.98 16.84 -11.90
CA GLU A 517 26.04 17.45 -11.10
C GLU A 517 25.50 18.08 -9.80
N LYS A 518 24.37 18.80 -9.86
CA LYS A 518 23.83 19.49 -8.68
C LYS A 518 23.24 18.50 -7.68
N VAL A 519 22.49 17.51 -8.15
CA VAL A 519 21.90 16.49 -7.28
C VAL A 519 23.00 15.66 -6.60
N VAL A 520 24.01 15.19 -7.34
CA VAL A 520 25.15 14.44 -6.76
C VAL A 520 25.94 15.30 -5.77
N LYS A 521 26.12 16.60 -6.02
CA LYS A 521 26.78 17.49 -5.04
C LYS A 521 25.95 17.70 -3.77
N SER A 522 24.63 17.74 -3.88
CA SER A 522 23.75 17.81 -2.72
C SER A 522 23.82 16.51 -1.89
N ALA A 523 23.88 15.35 -2.55
CA ALA A 523 24.10 14.05 -1.93
C ALA A 523 25.45 14.01 -1.20
N ALA A 524 26.53 14.48 -1.86
CA ALA A 524 27.85 14.61 -1.25
C ALA A 524 27.81 15.46 0.02
N HIS A 525 27.11 16.59 -0.02
CA HIS A 525 26.97 17.48 1.13
C HIS A 525 26.26 16.81 2.31
N ALA A 526 25.20 16.06 2.05
CA ALA A 526 24.49 15.32 3.10
C ALA A 526 25.41 14.27 3.75
N ILE A 527 26.10 13.46 2.95
CA ILE A 527 27.05 12.45 3.46
C ILE A 527 28.18 13.11 4.27
N GLU A 528 28.75 14.21 3.78
CA GLU A 528 29.80 14.94 4.49
C GLU A 528 29.29 15.54 5.82
N TYR A 529 28.13 16.18 5.80
CA TYR A 529 27.56 16.82 6.98
C TYR A 529 27.20 15.79 8.07
N LEU A 530 26.50 14.72 7.70
CA LEU A 530 26.09 13.68 8.64
C LEU A 530 27.29 12.87 9.13
N GLY A 531 28.23 12.53 8.23
CA GLY A 531 29.44 11.78 8.57
C GLY A 531 30.32 12.47 9.59
N ARG A 532 30.29 13.81 9.67
CA ARG A 532 31.10 14.61 10.60
C ARG A 532 30.35 15.14 11.81
N LEU A 533 29.06 14.87 11.92
CA LEU A 533 28.28 15.38 13.03
C LEU A 533 28.76 14.72 14.34
N ASN A 534 28.91 15.48 15.42
CA ASN A 534 29.42 14.92 16.69
C ASN A 534 28.50 13.85 17.29
N ASP A 535 27.18 14.04 17.19
CA ASP A 535 26.16 13.14 17.73
C ASP A 535 24.95 13.04 16.78
N LEU A 536 25.15 12.31 15.69
CA LEU A 536 24.16 12.08 14.64
C LEU A 536 22.92 11.36 15.16
N GLU A 537 23.09 10.38 16.04
CA GLU A 537 21.98 9.63 16.62
C GLU A 537 21.03 10.56 17.39
N LYS A 538 21.55 11.42 18.26
CA LYS A 538 20.74 12.42 18.96
C LYS A 538 20.16 13.47 18.04
N TRP A 539 20.87 13.84 16.97
CA TRP A 539 20.36 14.78 15.98
C TRP A 539 19.18 14.21 15.20
N LEU A 540 19.27 12.95 14.74
CA LEU A 540 18.19 12.24 14.06
C LEU A 540 17.03 11.91 15.00
N TYR A 541 17.35 11.46 16.20
CA TYR A 541 16.40 10.92 17.17
C TYR A 541 16.54 11.64 18.52
N PRO A 542 16.12 12.92 18.63
CA PRO A 542 16.28 13.70 19.86
C PRO A 542 15.50 13.13 21.05
N GLN A 543 14.52 12.24 20.80
CA GLN A 543 13.73 11.52 21.79
C GLN A 543 14.14 10.04 21.93
N GLY A 544 15.26 9.64 21.31
CA GLY A 544 15.70 8.26 21.18
C GLY A 544 15.12 7.58 19.92
N GLN A 545 15.88 6.64 19.37
CA GLN A 545 15.42 5.83 18.24
C GLN A 545 14.24 4.96 18.72
N PRO A 546 13.14 4.85 17.97
CA PRO A 546 12.01 4.02 18.39
C PRO A 546 12.45 2.56 18.45
N LYS A 547 12.38 1.96 19.66
CA LYS A 547 12.87 0.59 19.91
C LYS A 547 11.88 -0.52 19.54
N ASN A 548 10.61 -0.16 19.40
CA ASN A 548 9.51 -1.08 19.13
C ASN A 548 8.70 -0.57 17.95
N PHE A 549 9.22 -0.75 16.74
CA PHE A 549 8.30 -0.97 15.64
C PHE A 549 7.77 -2.39 15.85
N GLU A 550 6.58 -2.52 16.45
CA GLU A 550 5.69 -3.60 16.02
C GLU A 550 5.61 -3.39 14.52
N LEU A 551 6.38 -4.18 13.75
CA LEU A 551 6.36 -4.21 12.29
C LEU A 551 4.90 -4.15 11.90
N VAL A 552 4.43 -2.98 11.47
CA VAL A 552 3.03 -2.71 11.16
C VAL A 552 2.68 -3.71 10.08
N ASN A 553 2.02 -4.79 10.51
CA ASN A 553 1.69 -5.99 9.74
C ASN A 553 2.75 -6.40 8.70
N ARG A 554 3.43 -7.53 8.95
CA ARG A 554 4.16 -8.33 7.92
C ARG A 554 3.33 -8.72 6.67
N TYR A 555 2.08 -8.25 6.57
CA TYR A 555 1.15 -8.46 5.46
C TYR A 555 0.52 -7.17 4.91
N GLN A 556 0.70 -5.99 5.54
CA GLN A 556 0.27 -4.70 4.98
C GLN A 556 1.40 -3.95 4.26
N LEU A 557 2.65 -4.36 4.45
CA LEU A 557 3.82 -3.88 3.70
C LEU A 557 3.74 -4.08 2.17
N TYR A 558 2.67 -4.69 1.66
CA TYR A 558 2.69 -5.39 0.38
C TYR A 558 1.66 -4.92 -0.65
N ASN A 559 0.96 -3.82 -0.42
CA ASN A 559 0.22 -3.12 -1.47
C ASN A 559 0.49 -1.62 -1.33
N ILE A 560 1.47 -1.10 -2.06
CA ILE A 560 1.52 0.33 -2.31
C ILE A 560 1.10 0.52 -3.76
N HIS A 561 -0.06 1.17 -3.89
CA HIS A 561 -0.42 2.03 -5.00
C HIS A 561 0.83 2.60 -5.69
N ASN A 562 1.14 2.11 -6.88
CA ASN A 562 1.77 2.99 -7.85
C ASN A 562 0.73 4.06 -8.22
N ASP A 563 1.15 5.32 -8.07
CA ASP A 563 0.60 6.49 -8.76
C ASP A 563 -0.86 6.86 -8.50
N LEU A 564 -1.18 7.19 -7.24
CA LEU A 564 -2.28 8.12 -6.95
C LEU A 564 -1.71 9.49 -6.60
N ASP A 565 -1.18 10.19 -7.60
CA ASP A 565 -1.29 11.63 -7.75
C ASP A 565 -0.55 12.01 -9.03
N LEU A 566 -1.30 12.25 -10.12
CA LEU A 566 -1.06 13.27 -11.15
C LEU A 566 -2.14 13.15 -12.25
N ASN A 567 -3.13 14.05 -12.18
CA ASN A 567 -4.13 14.30 -13.22
C ASN A 567 -3.51 14.51 -14.61
N TRP A 568 -3.83 13.68 -15.61
CA TRP A 568 -3.83 14.10 -17.02
C TRP A 568 -4.96 13.45 -17.82
N ALA A 569 -5.88 14.33 -18.23
CA ALA A 569 -6.81 14.29 -19.37
C ALA A 569 -7.85 13.15 -19.44
#